data_AF-A0A2M8QHP3-F1
#
_entry.id   AF-A0A2M8QHP3-F1
#
_cell.length_a   1.000
_cell.length_b   1.000
_cell.length_c   1.000
_cell.angle_alpha   90.00
_cell.angle_beta   90.00
_cell.angle_gamma   90.00
#
_symmetry.space_group_name_H-M   'P 1'
#
loop_
_entity.id
_entity.type
_entity.pdbx_description
1 polymer ?
#
loop_
_entity_poly.entity_id
_entity_poly.type
_entity_poly.pdbx_seq_one_letter_code
_entity_poly.pdbx_strand_id
1 'polypeptide(L)'
;MFGLVALTSLLSAEPAFAQTNLESFGQSVLDLLSNGLLRIVAILAIIAAGFGWLTGRVNTGALVTVIIGIALIFSAPWIVDQLQG
;
A
#
# COMPACT_ATOMS: atom_id res chain seq x y z
N MET A 1 -9.41 -14.03 46.81
CA MET A 1 -8.50 -14.04 45.64
C MET A 1 -9.13 -13.44 44.38
N PHE A 2 -10.46 -13.48 44.19
CA PHE A 2 -11.14 -12.91 43.01
C PHE A 2 -11.28 -11.37 43.02
N GLY A 3 -11.42 -10.75 44.20
CA GLY A 3 -11.60 -9.29 44.31
C GLY A 3 -10.37 -8.45 43.91
N LEU A 4 -9.16 -8.99 44.08
CA LEU A 4 -7.92 -8.30 43.73
C LEU A 4 -7.70 -8.28 42.20
N VAL A 5 -8.08 -9.37 41.52
CA VAL A 5 -8.00 -9.49 40.04
C VAL A 5 -8.96 -8.51 39.36
N ALA A 6 -10.17 -8.36 39.90
CA ALA A 6 -11.16 -7.41 39.41
C ALA A 6 -10.72 -5.94 39.59
N LEU A 7 -10.03 -5.62 40.69
CA LEU A 7 -9.47 -4.30 40.94
C LEU A 7 -8.30 -3.99 39.98
N THR A 8 -7.44 -4.97 39.71
CA THR A 8 -6.34 -4.83 38.75
C THR A 8 -6.81 -4.72 37.30
N SER A 9 -7.94 -5.37 36.93
CA SER A 9 -8.51 -5.23 35.59
C SER A 9 -9.14 -3.86 35.35
N LEU A 10 -9.66 -3.20 36.40
CA LEU A 10 -10.17 -1.83 36.29
C LEU A 10 -9.02 -0.81 36.15
N LEU A 11 -7.92 -0.99 36.88
CA LEU A 11 -6.71 -0.17 36.75
C LEU A 11 -5.94 -0.37 35.43
N SER A 12 -6.12 -1.53 34.79
CA SER A 12 -5.52 -1.88 33.48
C SER A 12 -6.50 -1.72 32.31
N ALA A 13 -7.74 -1.25 32.54
CA ALA A 13 -8.72 -1.06 31.47
C ALA A 13 -8.42 0.19 30.63
N GLU A 14 -7.81 1.22 31.21
CA GLU A 14 -7.42 2.45 30.52
C GLU A 14 -6.41 2.26 29.37
N PRO A 15 -5.36 1.42 29.45
CA PRO A 15 -4.49 1.17 28.31
C PRO A 15 -5.13 0.28 27.23
N ALA A 16 -6.13 -0.55 27.54
CA ALA A 16 -6.74 -1.47 26.57
C ALA A 16 -7.63 -0.75 25.53
N PHE A 17 -8.30 0.34 25.92
CA PHE A 17 -9.14 1.15 25.01
C PHE A 17 -8.34 2.13 24.15
N ALA A 18 -7.14 2.55 24.59
CA ALA A 18 -6.22 3.37 23.79
C ALA A 18 -5.38 2.53 22.82
N GLN A 19 -5.04 1.29 23.19
CA GLN A 19 -4.28 0.35 22.35
C GLN A 19 -5.05 -0.02 21.06
N THR A 20 -6.37 -0.19 21.15
CA THR A 20 -7.22 -0.54 19.98
C THR A 20 -7.22 0.57 18.92
N ASN A 21 -7.16 1.85 19.34
CA ASN A 21 -7.10 2.99 18.42
C ASN A 21 -5.68 3.25 17.89
N LEU A 22 -4.64 3.05 18.70
CA LEU A 22 -3.26 3.23 18.27
C LEU A 22 -2.77 2.13 17.33
N GLU A 23 -3.14 0.85 17.56
CA GLU A 23 -2.89 -0.22 16.60
C GLU A 23 -3.65 0.01 15.29
N SER A 24 -4.92 0.42 15.35
CA SER A 24 -5.72 0.75 14.15
C SER A 24 -5.13 1.91 13.35
N PHE A 25 -4.68 2.98 14.02
CA PHE A 25 -4.01 4.10 13.37
C PHE A 25 -2.65 3.70 12.80
N GLY A 26 -1.84 2.95 13.56
CA GLY A 26 -0.57 2.41 13.10
C GLY A 26 -0.72 1.53 11.87
N GLN A 27 -1.75 0.67 11.85
CA GLN A 27 -2.04 -0.20 10.73
C GLN A 27 -2.61 0.54 9.52
N SER A 28 -3.45 1.57 9.75
CA SER A 28 -3.95 2.44 8.68
C SER A 28 -2.81 3.23 8.04
N VAL A 29 -1.85 3.72 8.83
CA VAL A 29 -0.64 4.37 8.31
C VAL A 29 0.22 3.35 7.57
N LEU A 30 0.47 2.17 8.15
CA LEU A 30 1.23 1.10 7.50
C LEU A 30 0.62 0.71 6.15
N ASP A 31 -0.71 0.61 6.07
CA ASP A 31 -1.43 0.27 4.85
C ASP A 31 -1.42 1.42 3.83
N LEU A 32 -1.50 2.67 4.29
CA LEU A 32 -1.28 3.85 3.44
C LEU A 32 0.14 3.85 2.85
N LEU A 33 1.15 3.55 3.67
CA LEU A 33 2.55 3.50 3.26
C LEU A 33 2.85 2.29 2.36
N SER A 34 2.17 1.15 2.57
CA SER A 34 2.50 -0.11 1.89
C SER A 34 1.68 -0.34 0.61
N ASN A 35 0.41 0.04 0.59
CA ASN A 35 -0.50 -0.28 -0.52
C ASN A 35 -1.00 0.96 -1.26
N GLY A 36 -1.47 1.97 -0.53
CA GLY A 36 -2.10 3.15 -1.13
C GLY A 36 -1.12 4.03 -1.89
N LEU A 37 0.00 4.39 -1.26
CA LEU A 37 0.96 5.36 -1.82
C LEU A 37 1.70 4.84 -3.04
N LEU A 38 2.19 3.59 -3.01
CA LEU A 38 2.93 3.01 -4.14
C LEU A 38 2.06 2.94 -5.41
N ARG A 39 0.77 2.65 -5.26
CA ARG A 39 -0.18 2.64 -6.38
C ARG A 39 -0.39 4.03 -6.97
N ILE A 40 -0.47 5.06 -6.13
CA ILE A 40 -0.60 6.45 -6.57
C ILE A 40 0.66 6.90 -7.33
N VAL A 41 1.85 6.59 -6.82
CA VAL A 41 3.12 6.93 -7.49
C VAL A 41 3.22 6.24 -8.85
N ALA A 42 2.82 4.97 -8.94
CA ALA A 42 2.77 4.24 -10.20
C ALA A 42 1.82 4.91 -11.20
N ILE A 43 0.61 5.30 -10.78
CA ILE A 43 -0.35 5.98 -11.65
C ILE A 43 0.17 7.34 -12.13
N LEU A 44 0.84 8.11 -11.27
CA LEU A 44 1.44 9.40 -11.66
C LEU A 44 2.55 9.23 -12.72
N ALA A 45 3.38 8.19 -12.61
CA ALA A 45 4.39 7.87 -13.61
C ALA A 45 3.76 7.55 -14.98
N ILE A 46 2.63 6.83 -14.99
CA ILE A 46 1.86 6.52 -16.21
C ILE A 46 1.32 7.81 -16.85
N ILE A 47 0.73 8.69 -16.05
CA ILE A 47 0.19 9.96 -16.54
C ILE A 47 1.29 10.82 -17.15
N ALA A 48 2.45 10.93 -16.49
CA ALA A 48 3.59 11.69 -17.00
C ALA A 48 4.13 11.12 -18.33
N ALA A 49 4.22 9.80 -18.46
CA ALA A 49 4.64 9.16 -19.70
C ALA A 49 3.63 9.36 -20.84
N GLY A 50 2.33 9.24 -20.55
CA GLY A 50 1.26 9.53 -21.51
C GLY A 50 1.26 11.00 -21.95
N PHE A 51 1.47 11.92 -21.02
CA PHE A 51 1.61 13.35 -21.31
C PHE A 51 2.83 13.63 -22.21
N GLY A 52 3.98 13.01 -21.92
CA GLY A 52 5.18 13.11 -22.75
C GLY A 52 4.93 12.68 -24.20
N TRP A 53 4.15 11.60 -24.41
CA TRP A 53 3.78 11.15 -25.74
C TRP A 53 2.82 12.10 -26.46
N LEU A 54 1.80 12.63 -25.77
CA LEU A 54 0.86 13.60 -26.35
C LEU A 54 1.52 14.92 -26.73
N THR A 55 2.62 15.30 -26.06
CA THR A 55 3.38 16.51 -26.40
C THR A 55 4.18 16.34 -27.71
N GLY A 56 4.15 15.16 -28.35
CA GLY A 56 4.87 14.86 -29.60
C GLY A 56 6.40 14.83 -29.44
N ARG A 57 6.90 14.90 -28.20
CA ARG A 57 8.34 14.92 -27.88
C ARG A 57 8.92 13.52 -27.66
N VAL A 58 8.07 12.50 -27.60
CA VAL A 58 8.46 11.12 -27.27
C VAL A 58 8.17 10.24 -28.48
N ASN A 59 9.21 9.52 -28.93
CA ASN A 59 9.13 8.59 -30.06
C ASN A 59 8.18 7.41 -29.74
N THR A 60 7.49 6.87 -30.74
CA THR A 60 6.61 5.70 -30.62
C THR A 60 7.32 4.51 -29.97
N GLY A 61 8.62 4.32 -30.24
CA GLY A 61 9.43 3.31 -29.58
C GLY A 61 9.52 3.49 -28.06
N ALA A 62 9.67 4.74 -27.58
CA ALA A 62 9.71 5.05 -26.16
C ALA A 62 8.33 4.93 -25.48
N LEU A 63 7.23 5.08 -26.22
CA LEU A 63 5.90 4.78 -25.70
C LEU A 63 5.74 3.28 -25.45
N VAL A 64 6.14 2.45 -26.43
CA VAL A 64 5.99 0.99 -26.35
C VAL A 64 6.79 0.42 -25.18
N THR A 65 8.02 0.89 -24.96
CA THR A 65 8.84 0.44 -23.83
C THR A 65 8.20 0.77 -22.48
N VAL A 66 7.59 1.94 -22.34
CA VAL A 66 6.89 2.33 -21.12
C VAL A 66 5.64 1.47 -20.89
N ILE A 67 4.83 1.23 -21.94
CA ILE A 67 3.63 0.38 -21.84
C ILE A 67 4.00 -1.05 -21.42
N ILE A 68 5.04 -1.63 -22.00
CA ILE A 68 5.54 -2.96 -21.61
C ILE A 68 6.01 -2.96 -20.16
N GLY A 69 6.77 -1.95 -19.74
CA GLY A 69 7.23 -1.84 -18.34
C GLY A 69 6.06 -1.80 -17.35
N ILE A 70 5.01 -1.04 -17.65
CA ILE A 70 3.80 -0.98 -16.83
C ILE A 70 3.11 -2.35 -16.78
N ALA A 71 2.90 -3.00 -17.93
CA ALA A 71 2.28 -4.32 -17.98
C ALA A 71 3.03 -5.31 -17.08
N LEU A 72 4.36 -5.31 -17.10
CA LEU A 72 5.18 -6.17 -16.26
C LEU A 72 5.05 -5.86 -14.76
N ILE A 73 5.06 -4.59 -14.36
CA ILE A 73 4.94 -4.18 -12.94
C ILE A 73 3.60 -4.65 -12.35
N PHE A 74 2.51 -4.48 -13.10
CA PHE A 74 1.17 -4.84 -12.61
C PHE A 74 0.85 -6.34 -12.75
N SER A 75 1.51 -7.06 -13.67
CA SER A 75 1.36 -8.52 -13.80
C SER A 75 2.19 -9.30 -12.79
N ALA A 76 3.23 -8.70 -12.18
CA ALA A 76 4.14 -9.37 -11.25
C ALA A 76 3.46 -10.20 -10.14
N PRO A 77 2.40 -9.73 -9.45
CA PRO A 77 1.76 -10.50 -8.38
C PRO A 77 1.20 -11.84 -8.89
N TRP A 78 0.51 -11.81 -10.04
CA TRP A 78 -0.08 -12.99 -10.65
C TRP A 78 0.98 -14.02 -11.06
N ILE A 79 2.11 -13.59 -11.64
CA ILE A 79 3.24 -14.48 -11.97
C ILE A 79 3.82 -15.12 -10.71
N VAL A 80 3.98 -14.34 -9.64
CA VAL A 80 4.53 -14.85 -8.38
C VAL A 80 3.60 -15.91 -7.77
N ASP A 81 2.29 -15.71 -7.84
CA ASP A 81 1.31 -16.69 -7.36
C ASP A 81 1.37 -18.01 -8.16
N GLN A 82 1.62 -17.97 -9.47
CA GLN A 82 1.76 -19.18 -10.29
C GLN A 82 3.04 -19.98 -10.00
N LEU A 83 4.09 -19.34 -9.47
CA LEU A 83 5.37 -19.99 -9.17
C LEU A 83 5.42 -20.60 -7.76
N GLN A 84 4.51 -20.20 -6.87
CA GLN A 84 4.42 -20.72 -5.50
C GLN A 84 3.46 -21.92 -5.36
N GLY A 85 2.70 -22.24 -6.40
CA GLY A 85 1.89 -23.47 -6.51
C GLY A 85 2.68 -24.63 -7.10
#